data_AF-A0AAQ4DTY2-F1
#
_entry.id   AF-A0AAQ4DTY2-F1
#
_cell.length_a   1.000
_cell.length_b   1.000
_cell.length_c   1.000
_cell.angle_alpha   90.00
_cell.angle_beta   90.00
_cell.angle_gamma   90.00
#
_symmetry.space_group_name_H-M   'P 1'
#
loop_
_entity.id
_entity.type
_entity.pdbx_description
1 polymer ?
#
loop_
_entity_poly.entity_id
_entity_poly.type
_entity_poly.pdbx_seq_one_letter_code
_entity_poly.pdbx_strand_id
1 'polypeptide(L)'
;MPISDGHICPRNDQGGSYEAYGYNSKTGRCESFLFKGCGGNSNRFPTAKECWTKCAKSSTTKCLKEAGLNIGGIGIFKRYYYDMDSHQCRSTRHFRKSTEDRNRFTTLQECEQECKDVPPPAMAAARRVVTDVLRGLEGKINTTDWMRGPAWCMMRTKFKAMYFIFGYPDGLGSEHLIETLFEEIPDVAENFTAGFLDAKRQATINVFRKNFKISMNTAAIGAHYHPDTHEVYLSATLLQPPIFIHGAPAAFNYAGIGMIAGHELSHAFDPEDIEYDVNGYIKKFPDTPMMKEFTAKVLCLRNSYYQAESEERGARSMNPTIDNEGVVDYTGVLLSYEAYKRLPEHEREARIPDMDFTPDQIFFITYCLKWCTESKSNKRGPGTLHWAARSRCLVPLRNMPEFSQAFGCKKGDRMNPDTKCPFY
;
A
#
# COMPACT_ATOMS: atom_id res chain seq x y z
N MET A 1 24.95 6.52 13.24
CA MET A 1 24.09 7.41 12.41
C MET A 1 22.73 6.73 12.32
N PRO A 2 21.61 7.46 12.38
CA PRO A 2 20.30 6.85 12.17
C PRO A 2 20.17 6.33 10.74
N ILE A 3 19.27 5.37 10.54
CA ILE A 3 18.82 5.00 9.20
C ILE A 3 18.20 6.26 8.58
N SER A 4 18.55 6.52 7.32
CA SER A 4 18.06 7.69 6.60
C SER A 4 17.60 7.24 5.22
N ASP A 5 16.30 7.36 5.00
CA ASP A 5 15.65 7.06 3.73
C ASP A 5 16.09 8.03 2.62
N GLY A 6 16.86 9.07 2.94
CA GLY A 6 17.27 10.10 2.01
C GLY A 6 16.11 10.97 1.55
N HIS A 7 16.21 11.46 0.32
CA HIS A 7 15.20 12.26 -0.37
C HIS A 7 15.22 11.94 -1.87
N ILE A 8 14.20 12.41 -2.58
CA ILE A 8 14.07 12.22 -4.02
C ILE A 8 15.15 13.01 -4.75
N CYS A 9 15.81 12.37 -5.73
CA CYS A 9 16.83 13.02 -6.53
C CYS A 9 16.32 14.26 -7.30
N PRO A 10 17.10 15.35 -7.37
CA PRO A 10 16.82 16.46 -8.28
C PRO A 10 16.77 15.99 -9.74
N ARG A 11 16.10 16.79 -10.58
CA ARG A 11 15.55 16.54 -11.93
C ARG A 11 16.39 15.79 -13.00
N ASN A 12 17.63 15.37 -12.75
CA ASN A 12 18.49 14.69 -13.73
C ASN A 12 19.10 13.35 -13.26
N ASP A 13 18.94 12.95 -12.00
CA ASP A 13 19.56 11.71 -11.48
C ASP A 13 18.55 10.55 -11.42
N GLN A 14 18.88 9.44 -12.08
CA GLN A 14 18.06 8.23 -12.19
C GLN A 14 18.08 7.35 -10.93
N GLY A 15 17.83 7.94 -9.76
CA GLY A 15 17.71 7.20 -8.50
C GLY A 15 16.25 6.86 -8.21
N GLY A 16 15.76 5.71 -8.66
CA GLY A 16 14.47 5.19 -8.20
C GLY A 16 14.52 4.75 -6.74
N SER A 17 13.36 4.64 -6.08
CA SER A 17 13.31 4.04 -4.75
C SER A 17 13.66 2.55 -4.83
N TYR A 18 14.57 2.08 -3.97
CA TYR A 18 14.94 0.67 -3.89
C TYR A 18 15.15 0.25 -2.44
N GLU A 19 15.00 -1.05 -2.21
CA GLU A 19 15.26 -1.64 -0.90
C GLU A 19 16.75 -1.55 -0.57
N ALA A 20 17.06 -1.00 0.60
CA ALA A 20 18.41 -0.88 1.14
C ALA A 20 18.41 -1.31 2.61
N TYR A 21 19.62 -1.46 3.18
CA TYR A 21 19.81 -1.91 4.56
C TYR A 21 20.57 -0.87 5.35
N GLY A 22 20.16 -0.64 6.60
CA GLY A 22 20.82 0.33 7.49
C GLY A 22 20.95 -0.26 8.89
N TYR A 23 22.04 0.07 9.59
CA TYR A 23 22.26 -0.43 10.94
C TYR A 23 21.56 0.46 11.96
N ASN A 24 20.59 -0.09 12.66
CA ASN A 24 19.94 0.54 13.78
C ASN A 24 20.70 0.21 15.07
N SER A 25 21.41 1.20 15.60
CA SER A 25 22.21 1.04 16.82
C SER A 25 21.38 0.84 18.09
N LYS A 26 20.07 1.14 18.08
CA LYS A 26 19.17 0.92 19.21
C LYS A 26 18.70 -0.53 19.28
N THR A 27 18.29 -1.10 18.15
CA THR A 27 17.89 -2.52 18.07
C THR A 27 19.09 -3.45 17.95
N GLY A 28 20.25 -2.91 17.56
CA GLY A 28 21.49 -3.66 17.32
C GLY A 28 21.45 -4.47 16.02
N ARG A 29 20.64 -4.05 15.05
CA ARG A 29 20.28 -4.83 13.84
C ARG A 29 20.48 -4.07 12.55
N CYS A 30 20.61 -4.81 11.46
CA CYS A 30 20.47 -4.28 10.10
C CYS A 30 19.05 -4.44 9.59
N GLU A 31 18.38 -3.30 9.44
CA GLU A 31 16.97 -3.19 9.09
C GLU A 31 16.84 -2.82 7.61
N SER A 32 15.89 -3.45 6.92
CA SER A 32 15.57 -3.11 5.53
C SER A 32 14.68 -1.88 5.51
N PHE A 33 15.02 -0.90 4.67
CA PHE A 33 14.23 0.30 4.47
C PHE A 33 14.18 0.65 2.98
N LEU A 34 13.23 1.48 2.59
CA LEU A 34 13.11 1.95 1.21
C LEU A 34 13.90 3.25 1.06
N PHE A 35 15.06 3.21 0.40
CA PHE A 35 15.86 4.41 0.14
C PHE A 35 15.28 5.19 -1.05
N LYS A 36 15.05 6.49 -0.87
CA LYS A 36 14.33 7.41 -1.76
C LYS A 36 15.14 7.89 -2.98
N GLY A 37 16.35 7.35 -3.19
CA GLY A 37 17.16 7.58 -4.38
C GLY A 37 18.36 8.53 -4.19
N CYS A 38 18.22 9.64 -3.45
CA CYS A 38 19.29 10.61 -3.23
C CYS A 38 19.50 11.01 -1.76
N GLY A 39 20.67 11.60 -1.49
CA GLY A 39 21.08 11.97 -0.14
C GLY A 39 21.26 10.78 0.79
N GLY A 40 20.65 10.86 1.97
CA GLY A 40 20.86 9.92 3.06
C GLY A 40 22.23 10.11 3.72
N ASN A 41 22.71 9.06 4.37
CA ASN A 41 24.03 9.04 5.00
C ASN A 41 24.75 7.71 4.72
N SER A 42 25.95 7.53 5.26
CA SER A 42 26.76 6.32 5.04
C SER A 42 26.22 5.06 5.72
N ASN A 43 25.15 5.16 6.52
CA ASN A 43 24.45 4.03 7.11
C ASN A 43 23.41 3.44 6.13
N ARG A 44 23.88 3.13 4.91
CA ARG A 44 23.07 2.58 3.83
C ARG A 44 23.91 1.58 3.06
N PHE A 45 23.37 0.37 2.89
CA PHE A 45 24.06 -0.76 2.30
C PHE A 45 23.14 -1.46 1.28
N PRO A 46 23.66 -1.90 0.13
CA PRO A 46 22.88 -2.61 -0.88
C PRO A 46 22.48 -4.02 -0.44
N THR A 47 23.16 -4.60 0.55
CA THR A 47 22.84 -5.93 1.08
C THR A 47 22.89 -5.95 2.60
N ALA A 48 22.07 -6.80 3.21
CA ALA A 48 22.09 -7.02 4.65
C ALA A 48 23.45 -7.50 5.14
N LYS A 49 24.11 -8.41 4.40
CA LYS A 49 25.46 -8.89 4.72
C LYS A 49 26.44 -7.73 4.87
N GLU A 50 26.43 -6.80 3.93
CA GLU A 50 27.34 -5.66 3.96
C GLU A 50 27.06 -4.76 5.18
N CYS A 51 25.79 -4.51 5.48
CA CYS A 51 25.40 -3.78 6.69
C CYS A 51 25.91 -4.49 7.96
N TRP A 52 25.60 -5.78 8.12
CA TRP A 52 25.95 -6.56 9.30
C TRP A 52 27.47 -6.61 9.50
N THR A 53 28.22 -6.85 8.42
CA THR A 53 29.69 -6.97 8.47
C THR A 53 30.37 -5.64 8.78
N LYS A 54 29.84 -4.52 8.28
CA LYS A 54 30.45 -3.20 8.46
C LYS A 54 30.07 -2.56 9.79
N CYS A 55 28.80 -2.64 10.21
CA CYS A 55 28.27 -1.83 11.30
C CYS A 55 27.96 -2.60 12.58
N ALA A 56 27.75 -3.91 12.52
CA ALA A 56 27.29 -4.68 13.67
C ALA A 56 28.40 -5.45 14.41
N LYS A 57 29.68 -5.08 14.22
CA LYS A 57 30.83 -5.77 14.84
C LYS A 57 30.78 -5.84 16.38
N SER A 58 30.10 -4.89 17.02
CA SER A 58 29.88 -4.85 18.47
C SER A 58 28.54 -5.46 18.90
N SER A 59 27.70 -5.91 17.97
CA SER A 59 26.40 -6.52 18.28
C SER A 59 26.61 -7.94 18.80
N THR A 60 25.96 -8.26 19.92
CA THR A 60 26.01 -9.58 20.57
C THR A 60 25.00 -10.57 20.02
N THR A 61 24.21 -10.15 19.02
CA THR A 61 23.14 -10.96 18.44
C THR A 61 23.65 -12.30 17.89
N LYS A 62 22.90 -13.39 18.13
CA LYS A 62 23.22 -14.69 17.53
C LYS A 62 23.11 -14.70 16.00
N CYS A 63 22.45 -13.71 15.39
CA CYS A 63 22.31 -13.59 13.94
C CYS A 63 23.64 -13.39 13.20
N LEU A 64 24.66 -12.84 13.87
CA LEU A 64 26.00 -12.65 13.31
C LEU A 64 26.90 -13.88 13.39
N LYS A 65 26.50 -14.85 14.21
CA LYS A 65 27.33 -16.01 14.52
C LYS A 65 27.17 -17.07 13.43
N GLU A 66 28.11 -18.01 13.37
CA GLU A 66 27.99 -19.13 12.45
C GLU A 66 26.84 -20.06 12.87
N ALA A 67 26.07 -20.55 11.88
CA ALA A 67 25.01 -21.53 12.11
C ALA A 67 25.56 -22.89 12.60
N GLY A 68 26.86 -23.16 12.41
CA GLY A 68 27.51 -24.36 12.91
C GLY A 68 26.97 -25.64 12.28
N LEU A 69 26.76 -25.62 10.96
CA LEU A 69 26.23 -26.73 10.18
C LEU A 69 27.17 -27.94 10.23
N ASN A 70 26.59 -29.15 10.31
CA ASN A 70 27.33 -30.41 10.25
C ASN A 70 26.65 -31.40 9.32
N ILE A 71 27.17 -31.51 8.10
CA ILE A 71 26.62 -32.34 7.02
C ILE A 71 26.58 -33.83 7.42
N GLY A 72 27.47 -34.29 8.31
CA GLY A 72 27.50 -35.68 8.78
C GLY A 72 26.65 -35.98 10.02
N GLY A 73 26.01 -34.98 10.64
CA GLY A 73 25.18 -35.16 11.84
C GLY A 73 23.70 -34.95 11.52
N ILE A 74 22.86 -35.97 11.70
CA ILE A 74 21.40 -35.80 11.59
C ILE A 74 20.85 -35.45 12.98
N GLY A 75 20.48 -34.19 13.17
CA GLY A 75 19.75 -33.74 14.34
C GLY A 75 18.29 -34.22 14.32
N ILE A 76 17.78 -34.62 15.49
CA ILE A 76 16.42 -35.15 15.65
C ILE A 76 15.37 -34.07 15.31
N PHE A 77 15.65 -32.81 15.67
CA PHE A 77 14.73 -31.69 15.48
C PHE A 77 15.22 -30.73 14.39
N LYS A 78 14.28 -30.27 13.56
CA LYS A 78 14.50 -29.17 12.60
C LYS A 78 14.79 -27.90 13.40
N ARG A 79 15.84 -27.17 13.04
CA ARG A 79 16.14 -25.84 13.59
C ARG A 79 16.30 -24.83 12.47
N TYR A 80 16.22 -23.56 12.83
CA TYR A 80 16.31 -22.44 11.92
C TYR A 80 17.59 -21.65 12.19
N TYR A 81 18.13 -21.00 11.18
CA TYR A 81 19.28 -20.11 11.29
C TYR A 81 19.14 -18.98 10.28
N TYR A 82 19.67 -17.82 10.62
CA TYR A 82 19.69 -16.66 9.76
C TYR A 82 20.84 -16.74 8.78
N ASP A 83 20.53 -16.72 7.49
CA ASP A 83 21.51 -16.64 6.42
C ASP A 83 21.68 -15.19 5.99
N MET A 84 22.84 -14.60 6.32
CA MET A 84 23.17 -13.21 6.01
C MET A 84 23.29 -12.96 4.50
N ASP A 85 23.69 -13.97 3.73
CA ASP A 85 23.89 -13.84 2.29
C ASP A 85 22.56 -13.63 1.56
N SER A 86 21.53 -14.41 1.93
CA SER A 86 20.19 -14.27 1.35
C SER A 86 19.23 -13.40 2.15
N HIS A 87 19.64 -12.89 3.32
CA HIS A 87 18.77 -12.18 4.26
C HIS A 87 17.49 -13.00 4.62
N GLN A 88 17.64 -14.32 4.80
CA GLN A 88 16.52 -15.22 5.08
C GLN A 88 16.80 -16.15 6.25
N CYS A 89 15.76 -16.49 7.00
CA CYS A 89 15.83 -17.55 7.99
C CYS A 89 15.61 -18.91 7.30
N ARG A 90 16.69 -19.69 7.20
CA ARG A 90 16.68 -21.02 6.59
C ARG A 90 16.52 -22.08 7.65
N SER A 91 16.19 -23.29 7.23
CA SER A 91 16.01 -24.42 8.14
C SER A 91 16.92 -25.58 7.76
N THR A 92 17.36 -26.34 8.75
CA THR A 92 18.11 -27.58 8.53
C THR A 92 17.91 -28.54 9.69
N ARG A 93 18.39 -29.78 9.54
CA ARG A 93 18.54 -30.77 10.61
C ARG A 93 20.00 -31.04 10.93
N HIS A 94 20.92 -30.49 10.13
CA HIS A 94 22.32 -30.81 10.13
C HIS A 94 23.14 -29.79 10.93
N PHE A 95 23.22 -29.97 12.25
CA PHE A 95 23.94 -29.07 13.16
C PHE A 95 24.88 -29.84 14.09
N ARG A 96 25.96 -29.18 14.52
CA ARG A 96 26.84 -29.73 15.57
C ARG A 96 26.13 -29.78 16.94
N LYS A 97 26.40 -30.82 17.74
CA LYS A 97 26.00 -30.92 19.16
C LYS A 97 26.73 -29.83 19.95
N SER A 98 25.98 -28.91 20.54
CA SER A 98 26.37 -27.87 21.53
C SER A 98 27.24 -26.66 21.06
N THR A 99 26.63 -25.46 21.05
CA THR A 99 26.81 -24.37 22.05
C THR A 99 25.49 -23.56 22.12
N GLU A 100 25.14 -22.94 23.25
CA GLU A 100 23.89 -22.14 23.41
C GLU A 100 23.91 -20.84 22.60
N ASP A 101 25.10 -20.42 22.19
CA ASP A 101 25.38 -19.13 21.58
C ASP A 101 25.51 -19.16 20.04
N ARG A 102 24.80 -20.03 19.30
CA ARG A 102 24.90 -20.06 17.83
C ARG A 102 23.74 -19.37 17.15
N ASN A 103 23.93 -19.03 15.88
CA ASN A 103 22.87 -18.65 14.95
C ASN A 103 21.93 -19.85 14.73
N ARG A 104 21.06 -20.10 15.70
CA ARG A 104 20.20 -21.27 15.77
C ARG A 104 18.97 -20.97 16.61
N PHE A 105 17.82 -21.26 16.03
CA PHE A 105 16.49 -20.92 16.55
C PHE A 105 15.60 -22.13 16.53
N THR A 106 14.62 -22.17 17.43
CA THR A 106 13.66 -23.26 17.52
C THR A 106 12.59 -23.16 16.45
N THR A 107 12.12 -21.94 16.20
CA THR A 107 11.08 -21.67 15.20
C THR A 107 11.56 -20.69 14.14
N LEU A 108 10.90 -20.69 12.98
CA LEU A 108 11.13 -19.69 11.94
C LEU A 108 10.86 -18.28 12.48
N GLN A 109 9.76 -18.12 13.20
CA GLN A 109 9.33 -16.85 13.76
C GLN A 109 10.34 -16.25 14.74
N GLU A 110 10.93 -17.07 15.62
CA GLU A 110 11.98 -16.64 16.54
C GLU A 110 13.22 -16.11 15.77
N CYS A 111 13.62 -16.81 14.71
CA CYS A 111 14.70 -16.36 13.83
C CYS A 111 14.37 -15.03 13.15
N GLU A 112 13.16 -14.92 12.60
CA GLU A 112 12.73 -13.74 11.86
C GLU A 112 12.58 -12.53 12.76
N GLN A 113 11.95 -12.67 13.93
CA GLN A 113 11.78 -11.57 14.89
C GLN A 113 13.10 -11.09 15.49
N GLU A 114 14.13 -11.94 15.58
CA GLU A 114 15.40 -11.58 16.18
C GLU A 114 16.43 -11.08 15.14
N CYS A 115 16.41 -11.62 13.93
CA CYS A 115 17.43 -11.36 12.90
C CYS A 115 16.98 -10.51 11.72
N LYS A 116 15.68 -10.34 11.54
CA LYS A 116 15.11 -9.54 10.46
C LYS A 116 14.23 -8.47 11.11
N ASP A 117 14.26 -7.25 10.59
CA ASP A 117 13.27 -6.22 10.94
C ASP A 117 11.95 -6.56 10.26
N VAL A 118 11.35 -7.68 10.69
CA VAL A 118 10.10 -8.15 10.11
C VAL A 118 9.00 -7.40 10.84
N PRO A 119 8.29 -6.47 10.17
CA PRO A 119 7.07 -5.94 10.76
C PRO A 119 6.14 -7.14 11.05
N PRO A 120 5.19 -7.04 12.01
CA PRO A 120 4.34 -8.17 12.39
C PRO A 120 3.86 -8.96 11.17
N PRO A 121 3.80 -10.31 11.16
CA PRO A 121 3.57 -11.10 9.94
C PRO A 121 2.43 -10.60 9.04
N ALA A 122 1.37 -10.05 9.64
CA ALA A 122 0.29 -9.36 8.95
C ALA A 122 0.74 -8.16 8.09
N MET A 123 1.57 -7.27 8.63
CA MET A 123 2.14 -6.12 7.92
C MET A 123 3.02 -6.56 6.74
N ALA A 124 3.88 -7.57 6.92
CA ALA A 124 4.72 -8.08 5.85
C ALA A 124 3.88 -8.68 4.71
N ALA A 125 2.87 -9.49 5.04
CA ALA A 125 1.96 -10.08 4.08
C ALA A 125 1.11 -9.02 3.34
N ALA A 126 0.62 -8.00 4.04
CA ALA A 126 -0.13 -6.92 3.41
C ALA A 126 0.75 -6.03 2.53
N ARG A 127 2.00 -5.73 2.95
CA ARG A 127 2.98 -5.00 2.13
C ARG A 127 3.27 -5.73 0.82
N ARG A 128 3.33 -7.08 0.83
CA ARG A 128 3.44 -7.87 -0.40
C ARG A 128 2.27 -7.59 -1.35
N VAL A 129 1.02 -7.67 -0.87
CA VAL A 129 -0.17 -7.39 -1.68
C VAL A 129 -0.09 -5.98 -2.31
N VAL A 130 0.21 -4.96 -1.51
CA VAL A 130 0.37 -3.58 -2.00
C VAL A 130 1.45 -3.49 -3.08
N THR A 131 2.59 -4.14 -2.88
CA THR A 131 3.69 -4.17 -3.85
C THR A 131 3.30 -4.88 -5.15
N ASP A 132 2.49 -5.94 -5.07
CA ASP A 132 2.01 -6.66 -6.25
C ASP A 132 1.04 -5.79 -7.07
N VAL A 133 0.18 -4.99 -6.40
CA VAL A 133 -0.72 -4.01 -7.04
C VAL A 133 0.06 -2.87 -7.70
N LEU A 134 1.09 -2.34 -7.03
CA LEU A 134 2.00 -1.35 -7.58
C LEU A 134 2.63 -1.82 -8.90
N ARG A 135 3.16 -3.05 -8.90
CA ARG A 135 3.72 -3.66 -10.11
C ARG A 135 2.65 -3.87 -11.19
N GLY A 136 1.42 -4.16 -10.80
CA GLY A 136 0.28 -4.29 -11.70
C GLY A 136 -0.04 -3.00 -12.46
N LEU A 137 -0.03 -1.86 -11.78
CA LEU A 137 -0.25 -0.54 -12.39
C LEU A 137 0.85 -0.17 -13.38
N GLU A 138 2.13 -0.36 -13.03
CA GLU A 138 3.23 -0.11 -13.98
C GLU A 138 3.07 -1.00 -15.23
N GLY A 139 2.75 -2.28 -15.03
CA GLY A 139 2.46 -3.21 -16.12
C GLY A 139 1.32 -2.73 -17.02
N LYS A 140 0.24 -2.19 -16.44
CA LYS A 140 -0.91 -1.72 -17.21
C LYS A 140 -0.69 -0.44 -17.96
N ILE A 141 -0.08 0.56 -17.33
CA ILE A 141 0.31 1.79 -18.00
C ILE A 141 1.19 1.48 -19.22
N ASN A 142 2.04 0.44 -19.15
CA ASN A 142 2.89 0.02 -20.27
C ASN A 142 2.11 -0.62 -21.43
N THR A 143 0.97 -1.26 -21.18
CA THR A 143 0.19 -1.96 -22.22
C THR A 143 -1.03 -1.17 -22.72
N THR A 144 -1.35 -0.03 -22.10
CA THR A 144 -2.54 0.76 -22.41
C THR A 144 -2.32 1.63 -23.66
N ASP A 145 -3.01 1.32 -24.76
CA ASP A 145 -2.75 1.91 -26.08
C ASP A 145 -2.98 3.42 -26.15
N TRP A 146 -4.06 3.91 -25.52
CA TRP A 146 -4.44 5.32 -25.54
C TRP A 146 -3.57 6.19 -24.62
N MET A 147 -2.77 5.57 -23.74
CA MET A 147 -1.83 6.27 -22.86
C MET A 147 -0.43 6.46 -23.50
N ARG A 148 -0.18 5.99 -24.73
CA ARG A 148 1.16 6.01 -25.38
C ARG A 148 1.67 7.42 -25.73
N GLY A 149 2.97 7.54 -25.96
CA GLY A 149 3.63 8.78 -26.43
C GLY A 149 4.16 9.67 -25.30
N PRO A 150 4.30 11.00 -25.49
CA PRO A 150 4.85 11.90 -24.48
C PRO A 150 4.07 11.91 -23.16
N ALA A 151 2.74 11.75 -23.25
CA ALA A 151 1.86 11.62 -22.09
C ALA A 151 2.20 10.39 -21.23
N TRP A 152 2.55 9.25 -21.85
CA TRP A 152 3.01 8.05 -21.16
C TRP A 152 4.20 8.32 -20.25
N CYS A 153 5.22 9.02 -20.78
CA CYS A 153 6.42 9.35 -20.02
C CYS A 153 6.08 10.20 -18.79
N MET A 154 5.15 11.14 -18.92
CA MET A 154 4.68 11.96 -17.79
C MET A 154 3.97 11.11 -16.75
N MET A 155 3.00 10.29 -17.16
CA MET A 155 2.23 9.43 -16.25
C MET A 155 3.13 8.44 -15.51
N ARG A 156 4.08 7.82 -16.22
CA ARG A 156 5.07 6.91 -15.62
C ARG A 156 6.01 7.63 -14.68
N THR A 157 6.46 8.84 -15.02
CA THR A 157 7.31 9.66 -14.14
C THR A 157 6.56 10.02 -12.86
N LYS A 158 5.28 10.39 -12.98
CA LYS A 158 4.40 10.66 -11.86
C LYS A 158 4.23 9.44 -10.98
N PHE A 159 3.79 8.31 -11.56
CA PHE A 159 3.66 7.06 -10.82
C PHE A 159 4.94 6.68 -10.03
N LYS A 160 6.11 6.79 -10.66
CA LYS A 160 7.39 6.46 -10.04
C LYS A 160 7.85 7.42 -8.95
N ALA A 161 7.29 8.64 -8.91
CA ALA A 161 7.62 9.65 -7.92
C ALA A 161 6.73 9.56 -6.66
N MET A 162 5.67 8.76 -6.68
CA MET A 162 4.76 8.59 -5.54
C MET A 162 5.50 8.10 -4.30
N TYR A 163 5.17 8.71 -3.17
CA TYR A 163 5.71 8.34 -1.86
C TYR A 163 4.73 7.45 -1.11
N PHE A 164 5.12 6.21 -0.79
CA PHE A 164 4.25 5.26 -0.08
C PHE A 164 4.59 5.18 1.40
N ILE A 165 3.58 5.39 2.24
CA ILE A 165 3.63 5.06 3.66
C ILE A 165 2.65 3.91 3.91
N PHE A 166 3.15 2.85 4.53
CA PHE A 166 2.33 1.68 4.86
C PHE A 166 2.45 1.34 6.34
N GLY A 167 1.31 1.32 7.02
CA GLY A 167 1.21 1.05 8.45
C GLY A 167 1.26 2.33 9.27
N TYR A 168 2.45 2.66 9.72
CA TYR A 168 2.76 3.86 10.49
C TYR A 168 4.09 4.45 9.99
N PRO A 169 4.27 5.78 10.04
CA PRO A 169 5.55 6.42 9.73
C PRO A 169 6.72 5.79 10.50
N ASP A 170 7.86 5.68 9.83
CA ASP A 170 9.07 5.14 10.43
C ASP A 170 9.50 5.99 11.64
N GLY A 171 9.91 5.32 12.71
CA GLY A 171 10.34 5.99 13.95
C GLY A 171 9.23 6.32 14.96
N LEU A 172 7.94 6.09 14.68
CA LEU A 172 6.86 6.28 15.67
C LEU A 172 7.00 5.44 16.95
N GLY A 173 7.71 4.31 16.89
CA GLY A 173 8.08 3.53 18.08
C GLY A 173 9.28 4.09 18.86
N SER A 174 9.91 5.19 18.39
CA SER A 174 11.05 5.82 19.07
C SER A 174 10.55 6.84 20.08
N GLU A 175 10.78 6.55 21.37
CA GLU A 175 10.55 7.46 22.49
C GLU A 175 11.11 8.87 22.22
N HIS A 176 12.35 8.96 21.72
CA HIS A 176 12.96 10.24 21.33
C HIS A 176 12.20 11.03 20.25
N LEU A 177 11.57 10.36 19.28
CA LEU A 177 10.79 11.06 18.25
C LEU A 177 9.50 11.59 18.85
N ILE A 178 8.83 10.79 19.69
CA ILE A 178 7.64 11.21 20.43
C ILE A 178 7.99 12.41 21.33
N GLU A 179 9.06 12.32 22.12
CA GLU A 179 9.54 13.44 22.94
C GLU A 179 9.79 14.69 22.09
N THR A 180 10.52 14.58 20.97
CA THR A 180 10.80 15.72 20.08
C THR A 180 9.53 16.34 19.46
N LEU A 181 8.50 15.51 19.20
CA LEU A 181 7.22 15.97 18.66
C LEU A 181 6.40 16.74 19.71
N PHE A 182 6.46 16.32 20.97
CA PHE A 182 5.63 16.85 22.06
C PHE A 182 6.38 17.77 23.04
N GLU A 183 7.70 17.96 22.91
CA GLU A 183 8.54 18.78 23.81
C GLU A 183 8.05 20.23 23.93
N GLU A 184 7.54 20.79 22.84
CA GLU A 184 7.04 22.17 22.79
C GLU A 184 5.55 22.29 23.11
N ILE A 185 4.88 21.18 23.45
CA ILE A 185 3.45 21.17 23.82
C ILE A 185 3.36 21.30 25.35
N PRO A 186 2.77 22.39 25.87
CA PRO A 186 2.70 22.63 27.31
C PRO A 186 1.79 21.62 28.02
N ASP A 187 2.09 21.34 29.28
CA ASP A 187 1.16 20.62 30.16
C ASP A 187 -0.08 21.49 30.41
N VAL A 188 -1.27 20.88 30.25
CA VAL A 188 -2.57 21.54 30.36
C VAL A 188 -3.29 21.23 31.67
N ALA A 189 -2.69 20.44 32.57
CA ALA A 189 -3.34 19.93 33.77
C ALA A 189 -3.80 21.03 34.74
N GLU A 190 -3.03 22.11 34.90
CA GLU A 190 -3.33 23.17 35.88
C GLU A 190 -4.19 24.32 35.31
N ASN A 191 -4.09 24.63 34.01
CA ASN A 191 -4.86 25.69 33.36
C ASN A 191 -5.26 25.29 31.93
N PHE A 192 -6.28 24.44 31.85
CA PHE A 192 -6.69 23.79 30.60
C PHE A 192 -6.95 24.79 29.46
N THR A 193 -7.67 25.89 29.70
CA THR A 193 -8.02 26.83 28.63
C THR A 193 -6.80 27.53 28.06
N ALA A 194 -5.91 28.04 28.91
CA ALA A 194 -4.70 28.72 28.44
C ALA A 194 -3.71 27.73 27.82
N GLY A 195 -3.51 26.57 28.46
CA GLY A 195 -2.64 25.50 27.97
C GLY A 195 -3.13 24.93 26.63
N PHE A 196 -4.44 24.76 26.44
CA PHE A 196 -5.01 24.31 25.16
C PHE A 196 -4.77 25.33 24.04
N LEU A 197 -4.98 26.62 24.31
CA LEU A 197 -4.73 27.68 23.32
C LEU A 197 -3.25 27.75 22.92
N ASP A 198 -2.34 27.59 23.89
CA ASP A 198 -0.91 27.55 23.62
C ASP A 198 -0.50 26.26 22.88
N ALA A 199 -0.98 25.09 23.30
CA ALA A 199 -0.76 23.83 22.58
C ALA A 199 -1.22 23.90 21.11
N LYS A 200 -2.40 24.50 20.85
CA LYS A 200 -2.90 24.71 19.47
C LYS A 200 -1.99 25.65 18.68
N ARG A 201 -1.49 26.71 19.30
CA ARG A 201 -0.54 27.64 18.69
C ARG A 201 0.78 26.93 18.36
N GLN A 202 1.34 26.18 19.29
CA GLN A 202 2.60 25.45 19.10
C GLN A 202 2.48 24.35 18.04
N ALA A 203 1.37 23.59 18.03
CA ALA A 203 1.09 22.62 16.97
C ALA A 203 1.07 23.29 15.58
N THR A 204 0.45 24.47 15.45
CA THR A 204 0.41 25.23 14.19
C THR A 204 1.81 25.69 13.77
N ILE A 205 2.61 26.20 14.72
CA ILE A 205 3.98 26.64 14.47
C ILE A 205 4.87 25.46 14.04
N ASN A 206 4.70 24.30 14.68
CA ASN A 206 5.48 23.09 14.41
C ASN A 206 5.27 22.55 13.00
N VAL A 207 4.07 22.70 12.43
CA VAL A 207 3.80 22.37 11.02
C VAL A 207 4.76 23.11 10.08
N PHE A 208 5.01 24.40 10.34
CA PHE A 208 5.90 25.22 9.49
C PHE A 208 7.38 25.06 9.83
N ARG A 209 7.73 24.84 11.12
CA ARG A 209 9.13 24.79 11.56
C ARG A 209 9.78 23.42 11.37
N LYS A 210 9.06 22.34 11.66
CA LYS A 210 9.63 20.99 11.70
C LYS A 210 9.46 20.23 10.38
N ASN A 211 8.77 20.82 9.40
CA ASN A 211 8.61 20.31 8.02
C ASN A 211 8.22 18.82 7.98
N PHE A 212 7.42 18.37 8.96
CA PHE A 212 7.02 16.98 9.09
C PHE A 212 5.92 16.64 8.09
N LYS A 213 6.24 15.71 7.18
CA LYS A 213 5.30 15.14 6.22
C LYS A 213 4.65 13.88 6.81
N ILE A 214 3.82 14.04 7.83
CA ILE A 214 2.85 13.01 8.22
C ILE A 214 1.49 13.61 7.94
N SER A 215 0.90 13.30 6.78
CA SER A 215 -0.34 13.96 6.35
C SER A 215 -1.60 13.34 6.97
N MET A 216 -1.49 12.24 7.74
CA MET A 216 -2.63 11.61 8.42
C MET A 216 -2.33 11.15 9.84
N ASN A 217 -3.35 11.22 10.69
CA ASN A 217 -3.36 10.59 12.00
C ASN A 217 -3.19 9.07 11.84
N THR A 218 -2.16 8.52 12.48
CA THR A 218 -1.79 7.10 12.35
C THR A 218 -2.80 6.15 12.97
N ALA A 219 -3.64 6.64 13.87
CA ALA A 219 -4.77 5.92 14.44
C ALA A 219 -6.06 6.05 13.58
N ALA A 220 -6.06 6.88 12.52
CA ALA A 220 -7.22 6.97 11.65
C ALA A 220 -7.39 5.68 10.84
N ILE A 221 -8.64 5.19 10.80
CA ILE A 221 -9.03 4.11 9.89
C ILE A 221 -9.15 4.70 8.51
N GLY A 222 -8.21 4.36 7.63
CA GLY A 222 -8.28 4.82 6.27
C GLY A 222 -6.99 4.71 5.50
N ALA A 223 -7.09 5.27 4.32
CA ALA A 223 -6.08 5.41 3.31
C ALA A 223 -6.31 6.76 2.62
N HIS A 224 -5.28 7.32 2.02
CA HIS A 224 -5.42 8.51 1.20
C HIS A 224 -4.29 8.62 0.18
N TYR A 225 -4.57 9.36 -0.88
CA TYR A 225 -3.58 10.04 -1.70
C TYR A 225 -3.64 11.55 -1.42
N HIS A 226 -2.48 12.18 -1.31
CA HIS A 226 -2.37 13.63 -1.12
C HIS A 226 -1.61 14.23 -2.31
N PRO A 227 -2.27 15.03 -3.19
CA PRO A 227 -1.66 15.53 -4.41
C PRO A 227 -0.47 16.47 -4.13
N ASP A 228 -0.58 17.35 -3.13
CA ASP A 228 0.48 18.34 -2.82
C ASP A 228 1.81 17.71 -2.35
N THR A 229 1.74 16.58 -1.63
CA THR A 229 2.93 15.86 -1.15
C THR A 229 3.29 14.67 -2.04
N HIS A 230 2.41 14.35 -3.00
CA HIS A 230 2.46 13.17 -3.83
C HIS A 230 2.58 11.86 -3.01
N GLU A 231 1.90 11.84 -1.87
CA GLU A 231 1.94 10.76 -0.88
C GLU A 231 0.73 9.83 -1.01
N VAL A 232 0.96 8.53 -0.96
CA VAL A 232 -0.04 7.49 -0.74
C VAL A 232 0.19 6.90 0.65
N TYR A 233 -0.82 6.94 1.49
CA TYR A 233 -0.78 6.40 2.84
C TYR A 233 -1.82 5.30 3.01
N LEU A 234 -1.41 4.15 3.56
CA LEU A 234 -2.29 3.05 3.95
C LEU A 234 -2.08 2.75 5.43
N SER A 235 -3.08 2.99 6.28
CA SER A 235 -2.96 2.82 7.72
C SER A 235 -2.80 1.36 8.15
N ALA A 236 -2.04 1.10 9.22
CA ALA A 236 -1.97 -0.22 9.87
C ALA A 236 -3.35 -0.68 10.38
N THR A 237 -4.25 0.26 10.65
CA THR A 237 -5.62 -0.02 11.06
C THR A 237 -6.45 -0.71 9.97
N LEU A 238 -5.99 -0.73 8.71
CA LEU A 238 -6.63 -1.51 7.64
C LEU A 238 -6.32 -3.01 7.74
N LEU A 239 -5.40 -3.43 8.63
CA LEU A 239 -5.00 -4.82 8.81
C LEU A 239 -5.96 -5.61 9.70
N GLN A 240 -7.25 -5.48 9.40
CA GLN A 240 -8.34 -6.14 10.10
C GLN A 240 -9.46 -6.51 9.11
N PRO A 241 -10.34 -7.48 9.46
CA PRO A 241 -11.51 -7.79 8.65
C PRO A 241 -12.46 -6.58 8.48
N PRO A 242 -13.17 -6.46 7.34
CA PRO A 242 -13.12 -7.34 6.16
C PRO A 242 -12.03 -6.96 5.15
N ILE A 243 -11.06 -6.10 5.50
CA ILE A 243 -10.07 -5.55 4.56
C ILE A 243 -8.85 -6.46 4.41
N PHE A 244 -8.34 -7.00 5.52
CA PHE A 244 -7.17 -7.87 5.48
C PHE A 244 -7.16 -8.85 6.65
N ILE A 245 -6.76 -10.09 6.36
CA ILE A 245 -6.53 -11.14 7.35
C ILE A 245 -5.25 -11.87 7.00
N HIS A 246 -4.30 -11.91 7.94
CA HIS A 246 -3.08 -12.68 7.76
C HIS A 246 -3.40 -14.17 7.61
N GLY A 247 -2.94 -14.78 6.52
CA GLY A 247 -3.19 -16.19 6.19
C GLY A 247 -4.51 -16.47 5.47
N ALA A 248 -5.36 -15.46 5.25
CA ALA A 248 -6.53 -15.64 4.39
C ALA A 248 -6.14 -15.86 2.91
N PRO A 249 -7.00 -16.54 2.11
CA PRO A 249 -6.74 -16.75 0.69
C PRO A 249 -6.44 -15.45 -0.07
N ALA A 250 -5.62 -15.54 -1.12
CA ALA A 250 -5.18 -14.37 -1.87
C ALA A 250 -6.36 -13.56 -2.44
N ALA A 251 -7.40 -14.22 -2.93
CA ALA A 251 -8.61 -13.57 -3.42
C ALA A 251 -9.23 -12.58 -2.41
N PHE A 252 -9.24 -12.93 -1.13
CA PHE A 252 -9.76 -12.08 -0.06
C PHE A 252 -8.87 -10.85 0.16
N ASN A 253 -7.57 -11.07 0.39
CA ASN A 253 -6.64 -9.98 0.73
C ASN A 253 -6.41 -9.02 -0.45
N TYR A 254 -6.40 -9.51 -1.68
CA TYR A 254 -6.30 -8.63 -2.85
C TYR A 254 -7.59 -7.82 -3.07
N ALA A 255 -8.77 -8.42 -2.93
CA ALA A 255 -10.03 -7.69 -3.04
C ALA A 255 -10.25 -6.63 -1.94
N GLY A 256 -9.65 -6.84 -0.77
CA GLY A 256 -9.62 -5.90 0.34
C GLY A 256 -8.49 -4.88 0.21
N ILE A 257 -7.38 -5.08 0.95
CA ILE A 257 -6.26 -4.12 0.99
C ILE A 257 -5.63 -3.85 -0.38
N GLY A 258 -5.57 -4.85 -1.28
CA GLY A 258 -5.03 -4.66 -2.62
C GLY A 258 -5.85 -3.67 -3.44
N MET A 259 -7.18 -3.72 -3.34
CA MET A 259 -8.05 -2.74 -3.99
C MET A 259 -7.88 -1.36 -3.39
N ILE A 260 -7.69 -1.23 -2.07
CA ILE A 260 -7.51 0.08 -1.42
C ILE A 260 -6.20 0.70 -1.90
N ALA A 261 -5.14 -0.11 -1.96
CA ALA A 261 -3.87 0.33 -2.54
C ALA A 261 -4.04 0.81 -3.99
N GLY A 262 -4.75 0.05 -4.82
CA GLY A 262 -5.05 0.42 -6.20
C GLY A 262 -5.89 1.69 -6.34
N HIS A 263 -6.82 1.92 -5.41
CA HIS A 263 -7.67 3.10 -5.34
C HIS A 263 -6.83 4.35 -5.06
N GLU A 264 -6.06 4.36 -3.97
CA GLU A 264 -5.20 5.51 -3.63
C GLU A 264 -4.15 5.78 -4.71
N LEU A 265 -3.60 4.72 -5.30
CA LEU A 265 -2.68 4.82 -6.42
C LEU A 265 -3.27 5.53 -7.63
N SER A 266 -4.55 5.31 -7.88
CA SER A 266 -5.23 5.82 -9.05
C SER A 266 -5.59 7.29 -8.91
N HIS A 267 -5.65 7.84 -7.69
CA HIS A 267 -5.98 9.25 -7.47
C HIS A 267 -5.02 10.19 -8.18
N ALA A 268 -3.71 9.89 -8.23
CA ALA A 268 -2.77 10.70 -9.03
C ALA A 268 -3.12 10.83 -10.52
N PHE A 269 -4.05 10.04 -11.02
CA PHE A 269 -4.50 9.99 -12.42
C PHE A 269 -6.01 10.18 -12.55
N ASP A 270 -6.69 10.61 -11.49
CA ASP A 270 -8.10 10.95 -11.54
C ASP A 270 -8.32 12.30 -12.26
N PRO A 271 -9.57 12.66 -12.62
CA PRO A 271 -9.85 13.84 -13.42
C PRO A 271 -9.33 15.18 -12.86
N GLU A 272 -9.16 15.29 -11.55
CA GLU A 272 -8.65 16.51 -10.91
C GLU A 272 -7.14 16.41 -10.70
N ASP A 273 -6.71 15.30 -10.10
CA ASP A 273 -5.35 15.15 -9.64
C ASP A 273 -4.37 14.87 -10.78
N ILE A 274 -4.83 14.47 -11.96
CA ILE A 274 -3.99 14.34 -13.17
C ILE A 274 -3.26 15.63 -13.54
N GLU A 275 -3.80 16.81 -13.17
CA GLU A 275 -3.18 18.11 -13.42
C GLU A 275 -2.01 18.43 -12.48
N TYR A 276 -1.83 17.69 -11.40
CA TYR A 276 -0.70 17.89 -10.48
C TYR A 276 0.57 17.25 -11.03
N ASP A 277 1.70 17.96 -10.91
CA ASP A 277 3.01 17.40 -11.18
C ASP A 277 3.55 16.60 -9.98
N VAL A 278 4.74 16.01 -10.12
CA VAL A 278 5.39 15.20 -9.07
C VAL A 278 5.75 15.97 -7.79
N ASN A 279 5.70 17.30 -7.84
CA ASN A 279 6.00 18.17 -6.71
C ASN A 279 4.73 18.75 -6.08
N GLY A 280 3.54 18.33 -6.53
CA GLY A 280 2.28 18.84 -6.04
C GLY A 280 1.89 20.21 -6.61
N TYR A 281 2.52 20.67 -7.70
CA TYR A 281 2.10 21.90 -8.36
C TYR A 281 1.08 21.60 -9.46
N ILE A 282 -0.02 22.36 -9.47
CA ILE A 282 -0.99 22.33 -10.56
C ILE A 282 -0.31 22.82 -11.84
N LYS A 283 -0.19 21.93 -12.81
CA LYS A 283 0.30 22.21 -14.15
C LYS A 283 -0.70 21.65 -15.15
N LYS A 284 -1.59 22.53 -15.63
CA LYS A 284 -2.64 22.20 -16.61
C LYS A 284 -2.11 21.23 -17.66
N PHE A 285 -2.76 20.08 -17.74
CA PHE A 285 -2.36 19.05 -18.69
C PHE A 285 -2.67 19.56 -20.11
N PRO A 286 -1.74 19.46 -21.08
CA PRO A 286 -1.99 19.91 -22.44
C PRO A 286 -3.16 19.16 -23.09
N ASP A 287 -3.94 19.84 -23.93
CA ASP A 287 -4.94 19.18 -24.78
C ASP A 287 -4.22 18.26 -25.77
N THR A 288 -4.32 16.96 -25.51
CA THR A 288 -3.63 15.90 -26.25
C THR A 288 -4.64 14.82 -26.64
N PRO A 289 -4.36 13.99 -27.66
CA PRO A 289 -5.20 12.83 -27.97
C PRO A 289 -5.42 11.92 -26.76
N MET A 290 -4.40 11.75 -25.90
CA MET A 290 -4.52 11.01 -24.65
C MET A 290 -5.58 11.62 -23.71
N MET A 291 -5.54 12.94 -23.49
CA MET A 291 -6.53 13.60 -22.64
C MET A 291 -7.95 13.51 -23.20
N LYS A 292 -8.12 13.55 -24.52
CA LYS A 292 -9.44 13.36 -25.16
C LYS A 292 -9.99 11.95 -24.88
N GLU A 293 -9.15 10.93 -25.03
CA GLU A 293 -9.50 9.54 -24.69
C GLU A 293 -9.78 9.35 -23.19
N PHE A 294 -8.95 9.96 -22.33
CA PHE A 294 -9.17 9.97 -20.89
C PHE A 294 -10.54 10.58 -20.54
N THR A 295 -10.85 11.77 -21.06
CA THR A 295 -12.15 12.43 -20.84
C THR A 295 -13.31 11.57 -21.35
N ALA A 296 -13.18 10.94 -22.52
CA ALA A 296 -14.21 10.05 -23.05
C ALA A 296 -14.47 8.84 -22.13
N LYS A 297 -13.41 8.24 -21.58
CA LYS A 297 -13.49 7.11 -20.62
C LYS A 297 -14.14 7.52 -19.30
N VAL A 298 -13.74 8.68 -18.75
CA VAL A 298 -14.37 9.26 -17.54
C VAL A 298 -15.86 9.50 -17.77
N LEU A 299 -16.24 10.10 -18.90
CA LEU A 299 -17.64 10.34 -19.26
C LEU A 299 -18.45 9.04 -19.44
N CYS A 300 -17.85 8.00 -20.03
CA CYS A 300 -18.49 6.69 -20.12
C CYS A 300 -18.79 6.15 -18.72
N LEU A 301 -17.79 6.14 -17.84
CA LEU A 301 -17.93 5.60 -16.49
C LEU A 301 -18.95 6.41 -15.66
N ARG A 302 -18.88 7.74 -15.74
CA ARG A 302 -19.86 8.67 -15.16
C ARG A 302 -21.29 8.28 -15.57
N ASN A 303 -21.53 8.06 -16.86
CA ASN A 303 -22.85 7.65 -17.35
C ASN A 303 -23.28 6.28 -16.80
N SER A 304 -22.34 5.33 -16.68
CA SER A 304 -22.61 4.02 -16.06
C SER A 304 -23.01 4.14 -14.58
N TYR A 305 -22.43 5.09 -13.84
CA TYR A 305 -22.82 5.37 -12.46
C TYR A 305 -24.20 6.03 -12.37
N TYR A 306 -24.48 7.01 -13.23
CA TYR A 306 -25.79 7.67 -13.26
C TYR A 306 -26.91 6.72 -13.61
N GLN A 307 -26.72 5.85 -14.61
CA GLN A 307 -27.71 4.83 -14.95
C GLN A 307 -28.00 3.95 -13.73
N ALA A 308 -26.97 3.43 -13.07
CA ALA A 308 -27.13 2.58 -11.88
C ALA A 308 -27.84 3.29 -10.71
N GLU A 309 -27.56 4.57 -10.46
CA GLU A 309 -28.26 5.31 -9.40
C GLU A 309 -29.68 5.74 -9.79
N SER A 310 -29.92 6.05 -11.06
CA SER A 310 -31.25 6.42 -11.57
C SER A 310 -32.24 5.26 -11.50
N GLU A 311 -31.79 4.04 -11.81
CA GLU A 311 -32.56 2.80 -11.68
C GLU A 311 -33.03 2.58 -10.23
N GLU A 312 -32.28 3.08 -9.26
CA GLU A 312 -32.59 2.90 -7.83
C GLU A 312 -33.33 4.07 -7.19
N ARG A 313 -33.08 5.31 -7.63
CA ARG A 313 -33.46 6.52 -6.86
C ARG A 313 -34.02 7.68 -7.70
N GLY A 314 -34.16 7.52 -9.01
CA GLY A 314 -34.49 8.62 -9.92
C GLY A 314 -33.29 9.55 -10.19
N ALA A 315 -33.40 10.38 -11.23
CA ALA A 315 -32.30 11.24 -11.70
C ALA A 315 -31.86 12.27 -10.63
N ARG A 316 -30.54 12.46 -10.48
CA ARG A 316 -29.92 13.46 -9.59
C ARG A 316 -28.99 14.38 -10.35
N SER A 317 -28.68 15.54 -9.77
CA SER A 317 -27.77 16.52 -10.33
C SER A 317 -26.37 15.95 -10.55
N MET A 318 -25.73 16.39 -11.63
CA MET A 318 -24.35 16.04 -11.92
C MET A 318 -23.40 16.84 -11.03
N ASN A 319 -22.53 16.16 -10.28
CA ASN A 319 -21.41 16.80 -9.59
C ASN A 319 -20.13 16.21 -10.19
N PRO A 320 -19.32 16.97 -10.93
CA PRO A 320 -18.10 16.45 -11.55
C PRO A 320 -17.07 15.90 -10.57
N THR A 321 -16.96 16.43 -9.35
CA THR A 321 -15.92 16.05 -8.38
C THR A 321 -16.04 14.60 -7.90
N ILE A 322 -17.25 14.02 -7.98
CA ILE A 322 -17.46 12.61 -7.59
C ILE A 322 -16.85 11.63 -8.59
N ASP A 323 -16.55 12.09 -9.81
CA ASP A 323 -16.00 11.23 -10.84
C ASP A 323 -14.62 10.73 -10.44
N ASN A 324 -13.87 11.53 -9.67
CA ASN A 324 -12.57 11.15 -9.13
C ASN A 324 -12.70 9.80 -8.42
N GLU A 325 -13.56 9.73 -7.41
CA GLU A 325 -13.86 8.51 -6.65
C GLU A 325 -14.41 7.37 -7.52
N GLY A 326 -15.27 7.69 -8.48
CA GLY A 326 -15.84 6.68 -9.38
C GLY A 326 -14.80 6.02 -10.27
N VAL A 327 -13.85 6.82 -10.79
CA VAL A 327 -12.72 6.38 -11.61
C VAL A 327 -11.79 5.52 -10.76
N VAL A 328 -11.38 6.00 -9.59
CA VAL A 328 -10.40 5.30 -8.75
C VAL A 328 -10.94 4.02 -8.10
N ASP A 329 -12.25 3.95 -7.83
CA ASP A 329 -12.92 2.70 -7.44
C ASP A 329 -12.80 1.62 -8.53
N TYR A 330 -12.97 2.03 -9.79
CA TYR A 330 -12.94 1.13 -10.93
C TYR A 330 -11.52 0.72 -11.31
N THR A 331 -10.61 1.67 -11.43
CA THR A 331 -9.21 1.37 -11.71
C THR A 331 -8.57 0.60 -10.55
N GLY A 332 -8.87 0.94 -9.30
CA GLY A 332 -8.34 0.26 -8.13
C GLY A 332 -8.71 -1.23 -8.07
N VAL A 333 -9.97 -1.58 -8.34
CA VAL A 333 -10.38 -3.00 -8.40
C VAL A 333 -9.79 -3.73 -9.59
N LEU A 334 -9.69 -3.08 -10.76
CA LEU A 334 -9.06 -3.65 -11.95
C LEU A 334 -7.60 -4.01 -11.66
N LEU A 335 -6.83 -3.05 -11.14
CA LEU A 335 -5.41 -3.22 -10.84
C LEU A 335 -5.18 -4.33 -9.81
N SER A 336 -6.02 -4.37 -8.77
CA SER A 336 -5.92 -5.41 -7.75
C SER A 336 -6.28 -6.79 -8.28
N TYR A 337 -7.34 -6.90 -9.08
CA TYR A 337 -7.74 -8.17 -9.67
C TYR A 337 -6.63 -8.72 -10.58
N GLU A 338 -5.99 -7.85 -11.37
CA GLU A 338 -4.88 -8.29 -12.21
C GLU A 338 -3.64 -8.69 -11.44
N ALA A 339 -3.32 -7.97 -10.36
CA ALA A 339 -2.23 -8.38 -9.48
C ALA A 339 -2.52 -9.78 -8.88
N TYR A 340 -3.77 -10.02 -8.49
CA TYR A 340 -4.23 -11.34 -8.03
C TYR A 340 -4.10 -12.42 -9.12
N LYS A 341 -4.52 -12.15 -10.37
CA LYS A 341 -4.42 -13.14 -11.45
C LYS A 341 -2.98 -13.47 -11.86
N ARG A 342 -2.01 -12.58 -11.58
CA ARG A 342 -0.56 -12.82 -11.80
C ARG A 342 0.08 -13.74 -10.75
N LEU A 343 -0.63 -14.08 -9.67
CA LEU A 343 -0.11 -14.98 -8.65
C LEU A 343 0.11 -16.41 -9.19
N PRO A 344 1.03 -17.18 -8.57
CA PRO A 344 1.12 -18.61 -8.80
C PRO A 344 -0.22 -19.29 -8.60
N GLU A 345 -0.50 -20.32 -9.42
CA GLU A 345 -1.79 -21.03 -9.42
C GLU A 345 -2.18 -21.53 -8.02
N HIS A 346 -1.25 -22.11 -7.25
CA HIS A 346 -1.55 -22.60 -5.90
C HIS A 346 -2.01 -21.51 -4.90
N GLU A 347 -1.60 -20.26 -5.08
CA GLU A 347 -2.08 -19.12 -4.27
C GLU A 347 -3.41 -18.59 -4.80
N ARG A 348 -3.54 -18.55 -6.13
CA ARG A 348 -4.74 -18.04 -6.81
C ARG A 348 -5.95 -18.94 -6.59
N GLU A 349 -5.74 -20.25 -6.63
CA GLU A 349 -6.80 -21.26 -6.50
C GLU A 349 -7.15 -21.62 -5.04
N ALA A 350 -6.49 -20.97 -4.06
CA ALA A 350 -6.79 -21.16 -2.65
C ALA A 350 -8.24 -20.76 -2.34
N ARG A 351 -9.00 -21.67 -1.74
CA ARG A 351 -10.42 -21.47 -1.39
C ARG A 351 -10.61 -21.07 0.06
N ILE A 352 -11.71 -20.39 0.35
CA ILE A 352 -12.21 -20.24 1.72
C ILE A 352 -12.91 -21.55 2.10
N PRO A 353 -12.55 -22.20 3.22
CA PRO A 353 -13.26 -23.38 3.71
C PRO A 353 -14.76 -23.11 3.89
N ASP A 354 -15.59 -24.12 3.66
CA ASP A 354 -17.04 -24.09 3.91
C ASP A 354 -17.84 -23.04 3.11
N MET A 355 -17.26 -22.49 2.03
CA MET A 355 -17.96 -21.63 1.08
C MET A 355 -17.94 -22.23 -0.33
N ASP A 356 -19.11 -22.35 -0.94
CA ASP A 356 -19.25 -22.86 -2.32
C ASP A 356 -19.13 -21.73 -3.35
N PHE A 357 -18.04 -20.97 -3.26
CA PHE A 357 -17.67 -19.93 -4.23
C PHE A 357 -16.28 -20.20 -4.78
N THR A 358 -16.08 -19.90 -6.07
CA THR A 358 -14.74 -19.93 -6.68
C THR A 358 -13.87 -18.79 -6.11
N PRO A 359 -12.54 -18.90 -6.19
CA PRO A 359 -11.65 -17.82 -5.79
C PRO A 359 -11.94 -16.48 -6.49
N ASP A 360 -12.27 -16.50 -7.79
CA ASP A 360 -12.67 -15.29 -8.53
C ASP A 360 -14.00 -14.71 -7.98
N GLN A 361 -14.98 -15.55 -7.64
CA GLN A 361 -16.22 -15.09 -7.01
C GLN A 361 -15.97 -14.51 -5.61
N ILE A 362 -15.11 -15.14 -4.80
CA ILE A 362 -14.69 -14.63 -3.49
C ILE A 362 -14.04 -13.25 -3.62
N PHE A 363 -13.17 -13.04 -4.60
CA PHE A 363 -12.57 -11.74 -4.84
C PHE A 363 -13.67 -10.66 -5.01
N PHE A 364 -14.63 -10.89 -5.90
CA PHE A 364 -15.68 -9.91 -6.17
C PHE A 364 -16.67 -9.73 -5.00
N ILE A 365 -16.97 -10.80 -4.26
CA ILE A 365 -17.79 -10.74 -3.05
C ILE A 365 -17.08 -9.91 -1.97
N THR A 366 -15.82 -10.22 -1.68
CA THR A 366 -15.01 -9.47 -0.70
C THR A 366 -14.85 -8.01 -1.10
N TYR A 367 -14.66 -7.74 -2.40
CA TYR A 367 -14.62 -6.37 -2.92
C TYR A 367 -15.88 -5.59 -2.56
N CYS A 368 -17.07 -6.20 -2.65
CA CYS A 368 -18.31 -5.53 -2.30
C CYS A 368 -18.61 -5.51 -0.80
N LEU A 369 -18.13 -6.50 -0.04
CA LEU A 369 -18.39 -6.63 1.40
C LEU A 369 -17.98 -5.40 2.20
N LYS A 370 -16.85 -4.76 1.85
CA LYS A 370 -16.38 -3.54 2.52
C LYS A 370 -17.33 -2.34 2.35
N TRP A 371 -18.19 -2.36 1.34
CA TRP A 371 -19.15 -1.30 1.05
C TRP A 371 -20.52 -1.55 1.70
N CYS A 372 -20.70 -2.66 2.43
CA CYS A 372 -21.93 -2.94 3.16
C CYS A 372 -22.15 -1.88 4.26
N THR A 373 -23.32 -1.26 4.26
CA THR A 373 -23.74 -0.27 5.24
C THR A 373 -25.24 -0.38 5.49
N GLU A 374 -25.68 -0.16 6.74
CA GLU A 374 -27.09 -0.21 7.12
C GLU A 374 -27.89 1.06 6.76
N SER A 375 -27.25 2.06 6.17
CA SER A 375 -27.92 3.33 5.89
C SER A 375 -29.15 3.14 4.98
N LYS A 376 -30.34 3.31 5.56
CA LYS A 376 -31.64 3.41 4.84
C LYS A 376 -31.62 4.45 3.72
N SER A 377 -30.67 5.37 3.83
CA SER A 377 -30.37 6.43 2.89
C SER A 377 -29.00 6.11 2.28
N ASN A 378 -28.95 5.27 1.25
CA ASN A 378 -27.87 5.31 0.24
C ASN A 378 -27.89 6.67 -0.52
N LYS A 379 -28.20 7.77 0.18
CA LYS A 379 -28.22 9.12 -0.32
C LYS A 379 -26.83 9.69 -0.10
N ARG A 380 -26.37 10.40 -1.12
CA ARG A 380 -25.26 11.33 -0.98
C ARG A 380 -25.69 12.41 0.01
N GLY A 381 -24.92 12.59 1.08
CA GLY A 381 -25.05 13.79 1.90
C GLY A 381 -24.61 15.02 1.07
N PRO A 382 -25.12 16.22 1.37
CA PRO A 382 -24.55 17.45 0.80
C PRO A 382 -23.04 17.49 1.05
N GLY A 383 -22.25 17.77 0.01
CA GLY A 383 -20.79 17.85 0.12
C GLY A 383 -20.03 16.51 0.16
N THR A 384 -20.70 15.37 -0.08
CA THR A 384 -19.96 14.11 -0.22
C THR A 384 -19.17 14.05 -1.54
N LEU A 385 -17.91 13.64 -1.45
CA LEU A 385 -17.02 13.42 -2.58
C LEU A 385 -17.25 12.05 -3.23
N HIS A 386 -18.05 11.16 -2.61
CA HIS A 386 -18.17 9.76 -3.01
C HIS A 386 -19.54 9.41 -3.60
N TRP A 387 -19.55 8.43 -4.50
CA TRP A 387 -20.78 7.74 -4.93
C TRP A 387 -21.40 6.96 -3.76
N ALA A 388 -22.69 6.61 -3.87
CA ALA A 388 -23.32 5.77 -2.85
C ALA A 388 -22.58 4.42 -2.73
N ALA A 389 -22.43 3.88 -1.51
CA ALA A 389 -21.64 2.67 -1.26
C ALA A 389 -22.05 1.48 -2.16
N ARG A 390 -23.35 1.31 -2.40
CA ARG A 390 -23.88 0.32 -3.34
C ARG A 390 -23.41 0.54 -4.78
N SER A 391 -23.37 1.79 -5.25
CA SER A 391 -22.85 2.15 -6.59
C SER A 391 -21.35 1.88 -6.68
N ARG A 392 -20.58 2.20 -5.63
CA ARG A 392 -19.14 1.90 -5.53
C ARG A 392 -18.87 0.39 -5.62
N CYS A 393 -19.77 -0.46 -5.11
CA CYS A 393 -19.69 -1.91 -5.33
C CYS A 393 -20.09 -2.30 -6.76
N LEU A 394 -21.27 -1.89 -7.24
CA LEU A 394 -21.87 -2.49 -8.44
C LEU A 394 -21.29 -1.95 -9.75
N VAL A 395 -20.96 -0.65 -9.81
CA VAL A 395 -20.61 0.02 -11.07
C VAL A 395 -19.21 -0.35 -11.58
N PRO A 396 -18.19 -0.48 -10.72
CA PRO A 396 -16.92 -1.08 -11.13
C PRO A 396 -17.11 -2.50 -11.68
N LEU A 397 -17.82 -3.36 -10.95
CA LEU A 397 -17.98 -4.76 -11.31
C LEU A 397 -18.80 -4.99 -12.58
N ARG A 398 -19.88 -4.21 -12.82
CA ARG A 398 -20.63 -4.31 -14.09
C ARG A 398 -19.79 -3.94 -15.31
N ASN A 399 -18.74 -3.15 -15.13
CA ASN A 399 -17.80 -2.76 -16.20
C ASN A 399 -16.65 -3.76 -16.37
N MET A 400 -16.49 -4.74 -15.48
CA MET A 400 -15.50 -5.82 -15.59
C MET A 400 -16.09 -7.04 -16.32
N PRO A 401 -15.56 -7.44 -17.48
CA PRO A 401 -15.95 -8.72 -18.12
C PRO A 401 -15.69 -9.94 -17.23
N GLU A 402 -14.64 -9.90 -16.42
CA GLU A 402 -14.20 -10.99 -15.55
C GLU A 402 -15.22 -11.27 -14.45
N PHE A 403 -15.88 -10.22 -13.93
CA PHE A 403 -17.02 -10.37 -13.02
C PHE A 403 -18.17 -11.09 -13.71
N SER A 404 -18.55 -10.63 -14.91
CA SER A 404 -19.66 -11.23 -15.66
C SER A 404 -19.39 -12.72 -15.97
N GLN A 405 -18.13 -13.08 -16.26
CA GLN A 405 -17.71 -14.46 -16.45
C GLN A 405 -17.79 -15.27 -15.16
N ALA A 406 -17.26 -14.76 -14.04
CA ALA A 406 -17.21 -15.46 -12.75
C ALA A 406 -18.60 -15.80 -12.19
N PHE A 407 -19.62 -14.99 -12.50
CA PHE A 407 -21.00 -15.20 -12.06
C PHE A 407 -21.95 -15.69 -13.17
N GLY A 408 -21.44 -15.94 -14.38
CA GLY A 408 -22.26 -16.40 -15.50
C GLY A 408 -23.35 -15.42 -15.93
N CYS A 409 -23.11 -14.11 -15.80
CA CYS A 409 -24.06 -13.08 -16.19
C CYS A 409 -24.26 -13.05 -17.71
N LYS A 410 -25.52 -13.08 -18.17
CA LYS A 410 -25.87 -13.00 -19.59
C LYS A 410 -25.74 -11.57 -20.09
N LYS A 411 -25.45 -11.40 -21.38
CA LYS A 411 -25.44 -10.09 -22.02
C LYS A 411 -26.81 -9.42 -21.87
N GLY A 412 -26.81 -8.16 -21.42
CA GLY A 412 -28.02 -7.38 -21.14
C GLY A 412 -28.52 -7.50 -19.70
N ASP A 413 -27.96 -8.42 -18.88
CA ASP A 413 -28.25 -8.43 -17.44
C ASP A 413 -27.79 -7.11 -16.80
N ARG A 414 -28.43 -6.73 -15.69
CA ARG A 414 -28.08 -5.51 -14.93
C ARG A 414 -26.57 -5.39 -14.65
N MET A 415 -25.92 -6.51 -14.34
CA MET A 415 -24.49 -6.59 -14.04
C MET A 415 -23.62 -7.01 -15.24
N ASN A 416 -24.19 -7.10 -16.43
CA ASN A 416 -23.48 -7.30 -17.69
C ASN A 416 -24.15 -6.51 -18.83
N PRO A 417 -24.14 -5.17 -18.75
CA PRO A 417 -24.78 -4.32 -19.75
C PRO A 417 -24.14 -4.47 -21.13
N ASP A 418 -24.89 -4.12 -22.18
CA ASP A 418 -24.41 -4.16 -23.57
C ASP A 418 -23.18 -3.28 -23.80
N THR A 419 -23.14 -2.13 -23.12
CA THR A 419 -22.02 -1.18 -23.16
C THR A 419 -21.29 -1.22 -21.83
N LYS A 420 -20.01 -1.60 -21.86
CA LYS A 420 -19.06 -1.46 -20.75
C LYS A 420 -18.09 -0.31 -21.05
N CYS A 421 -17.50 0.25 -20.00
CA CYS A 421 -16.54 1.34 -20.07
C CYS A 421 -15.12 0.82 -19.76
N PRO A 422 -14.38 0.25 -20.73
CA PRO A 422 -13.00 -0.19 -20.48
C PRO A 422 -12.10 1.03 -20.21
N PHE A 423 -11.34 0.98 -19.11
CA PHE A 423 -10.43 2.07 -18.75
C PHE A 423 -9.03 1.86 -19.34
N TYR A 424 -8.34 0.78 -18.95
CA TYR A 424 -7.02 0.40 -19.48
C TYR A 424 -7.08 -0.36 -20.81
#